data_AF-A0ABD3RML8-F1
#
_entry.id   AF-A0ABD3RML8-F1
#
_cell.length_a   1.000
_cell.length_b   1.000
_cell.length_c   1.000
_cell.angle_alpha   90.00
_cell.angle_beta   90.00
_cell.angle_gamma   90.00
#
_symmetry.space_group_name_H-M   'P 1'
#
loop_
_entity.id
_entity.type
_entity.pdbx_description
1 polymer ?
#
loop_
_entity_poly.entity_id
_entity_poly.type
_entity_poly.pdbx_seq_one_letter_code
_entity_poly.pdbx_strand_id
1 'polypeptide(L)'
;MDSIVDSIDAAYQEFVNEMSNFLEAKRNGGGKRSTASDLALQNLTHKWESFKVACDQADEFVNHTKQRIALKCAVDEATYERTVHEFLVDGGGFESGGDLIDENLNEDIMHEVQEDDVEKSKVDDDKSIQEIGDLCAPKV
;
A
#
# COMPACT_ATOMS: atom_id res chain seq x y z
N MET A 1 9.71 16.05 5.79
CA MET A 1 8.85 15.72 4.65
C MET A 1 9.69 15.02 3.61
N ASP A 2 10.75 15.65 3.11
CA ASP A 2 11.69 15.04 2.14
C ASP A 2 12.18 13.66 2.59
N SER A 3 12.68 13.53 3.82
CA SER A 3 13.10 12.22 4.36
C SER A 3 12.02 11.14 4.41
N ILE A 4 10.73 11.50 4.45
CA ILE A 4 9.60 10.54 4.42
C ILE A 4 9.35 10.11 2.98
N VAL A 5 9.35 11.08 2.06
CA VAL A 5 9.22 10.83 0.62
C VAL A 5 10.38 9.96 0.12
N ASP A 6 11.62 10.27 0.54
CA ASP A 6 12.81 9.48 0.23
C ASP A 6 12.71 8.05 0.80
N SER A 7 12.14 7.89 1.99
CA SER A 7 11.92 6.58 2.62
C SER A 7 10.91 5.73 1.83
N ILE A 8 9.79 6.32 1.42
CA ILE A 8 8.78 5.64 0.60
C ILE A 8 9.37 5.26 -0.77
N ASP A 9 10.08 6.19 -1.42
CA ASP A 9 10.69 5.93 -2.73
C ASP A 9 11.71 4.79 -2.64
N ALA A 10 12.62 4.84 -1.67
CA ALA A 10 13.59 3.77 -1.45
C ALA A 10 12.91 2.41 -1.20
N ALA A 11 11.91 2.37 -0.31
CA ALA A 11 11.20 1.12 0.00
C ALA A 11 10.40 0.59 -1.21
N TYR A 12 9.85 1.47 -2.03
CA TYR A 12 9.16 1.10 -3.26
C TYR A 12 10.12 0.50 -4.30
N GLN A 13 11.27 1.14 -4.53
CA GLN A 13 12.28 0.64 -5.45
C GLN A 13 12.80 -0.74 -5.01
N GLU A 14 13.04 -0.92 -3.71
CA GLU A 14 13.45 -2.23 -3.16
C GLU A 14 12.38 -3.31 -3.34
N PHE A 15 11.11 -2.98 -3.13
CA PHE A 15 9.99 -3.89 -3.35
C PHE A 15 9.86 -4.30 -4.83
N VAL A 16 9.96 -3.35 -5.76
CA VAL A 16 9.92 -3.62 -7.20
C VAL A 16 11.11 -4.46 -7.65
N ASN A 17 12.30 -4.17 -7.13
CA ASN A 17 13.49 -4.95 -7.40
C ASN A 17 13.33 -6.41 -6.95
N GLU A 18 12.80 -6.64 -5.75
CA GLU A 18 12.59 -8.00 -5.24
C GLU A 18 11.45 -8.73 -5.96
N MET A 19 10.42 -8.02 -6.45
CA MET A 19 9.41 -8.61 -7.35
C MET A 19 10.06 -9.12 -8.64
N SER A 20 10.97 -8.34 -9.21
CA SER A 20 11.71 -8.75 -10.41
C SER A 20 12.55 -10.00 -10.14
N ASN A 21 13.26 -10.04 -9.00
CA ASN A 21 14.05 -11.20 -8.56
C ASN A 21 13.18 -12.45 -8.38
N PHE A 22 12.00 -12.31 -7.76
CA PHE A 22 11.05 -13.40 -7.60
C PHE A 22 10.54 -13.94 -8.95
N LEU A 23 10.18 -13.06 -9.88
CA LEU A 23 9.73 -13.47 -11.21
C LEU A 23 10.83 -14.17 -12.00
N GLU A 24 12.08 -13.69 -11.91
CA GLU A 24 13.23 -14.34 -12.53
C GLU A 24 13.52 -15.71 -11.91
N ALA A 25 13.54 -15.82 -10.58
CA ALA A 25 13.72 -17.09 -9.87
C ALA A 25 12.61 -18.10 -10.23
N LYS A 26 11.36 -17.64 -10.33
CA LYS A 26 10.22 -18.47 -10.76
C LYS A 26 10.35 -18.89 -12.23
N ARG A 27 10.80 -17.99 -13.11
CA ARG A 27 11.05 -18.30 -14.53
C ARG A 27 12.16 -19.34 -14.69
N ASN A 28 13.25 -19.20 -13.96
CA ASN A 28 14.37 -20.15 -13.98
C ASN A 28 13.96 -21.53 -13.46
N GLY A 29 12.97 -21.60 -12.56
CA GLY A 29 12.33 -22.84 -12.12
C GLY A 29 11.31 -23.43 -13.11
N GLY A 30 11.20 -22.89 -14.33
CA GLY A 30 10.22 -23.34 -15.32
C GLY A 30 8.76 -23.08 -14.90
N GLY A 31 8.53 -22.01 -14.13
CA GLY A 31 7.20 -21.65 -13.61
C GLY A 31 6.76 -22.46 -12.38
N LYS A 32 7.54 -23.46 -11.97
CA LYS A 32 7.30 -24.26 -10.76
C LYS A 32 7.92 -23.59 -9.55
N ARG A 33 7.32 -23.80 -8.37
CA ARG A 33 7.96 -23.42 -7.11
C ARG A 33 9.25 -24.22 -6.93
N SER A 34 10.32 -23.50 -6.65
CA SER A 34 11.64 -24.01 -6.32
C SER A 34 12.12 -23.38 -5.01
N THR A 35 13.17 -23.94 -4.41
CA THR A 35 13.80 -23.35 -3.21
C THR A 35 14.27 -21.91 -3.45
N ALA A 36 14.75 -21.61 -4.67
CA ALA A 36 15.14 -20.27 -5.07
C ALA A 36 13.95 -19.31 -5.17
N SER A 37 12.83 -19.74 -5.76
CA SER A 37 11.62 -18.92 -5.83
C SER A 37 10.98 -18.71 -4.46
N ASP A 38 11.08 -19.70 -3.58
CA ASP A 38 10.54 -19.63 -2.22
C ASP A 38 11.32 -18.64 -1.35
N LEU A 39 12.65 -18.63 -1.48
CA LEU A 39 13.50 -17.64 -0.82
C LEU A 39 13.21 -16.22 -1.34
N ALA A 40 13.15 -16.04 -2.66
CA ALA A 40 12.83 -14.75 -3.27
C ALA A 40 11.42 -14.27 -2.87
N LEU A 41 10.45 -15.18 -2.70
CA LEU A 41 9.11 -14.84 -2.22
C LEU A 41 9.09 -14.37 -0.76
N GLN A 42 9.91 -14.97 0.11
CA GLN A 42 10.04 -14.53 1.50
C GLN A 42 10.66 -13.13 1.56
N ASN A 43 11.71 -12.89 0.80
CA ASN A 43 12.32 -11.57 0.68
C ASN A 43 11.32 -10.53 0.13
N LEU A 44 10.56 -10.90 -0.90
CA LEU A 44 9.52 -10.04 -1.47
C LEU A 44 8.47 -9.66 -0.42
N THR A 45 8.00 -10.65 0.35
CA THR A 45 7.05 -10.41 1.45
C THR A 45 7.63 -9.45 2.48
N HIS A 46 8.89 -9.64 2.87
CA HIS A 46 9.57 -8.76 3.81
C HIS A 46 9.72 -7.32 3.28
N LYS A 47 10.05 -7.15 1.99
CA LYS A 47 10.14 -5.83 1.35
C LYS A 47 8.77 -5.17 1.19
N TRP A 48 7.73 -5.94 0.91
CA TRP A 48 6.35 -5.47 0.92
C TRP A 48 5.91 -4.95 2.30
N GLU A 49 6.24 -5.67 3.36
CA GLU A 49 5.99 -5.22 4.74
C GLU A 49 6.74 -3.93 5.06
N SER A 50 8.01 -3.85 4.68
CA SER A 50 8.83 -2.64 4.87
C SER A 50 8.23 -1.42 4.14
N PHE A 51 7.75 -1.62 2.90
CA PHE A 51 7.08 -0.58 2.13
C PHE A 51 5.78 -0.11 2.80
N LYS A 52 4.93 -1.03 3.29
CA LYS A 52 3.72 -0.65 4.05
C LYS A 52 4.05 0.18 5.28
N VAL A 53 5.07 -0.19 6.05
CA VAL A 53 5.50 0.58 7.22
C VAL A 53 5.94 2.01 6.82
N ALA A 54 6.63 2.17 5.69
CA ALA A 54 6.99 3.50 5.19
C ALA A 54 5.75 4.33 4.80
N CYS A 55 4.73 3.70 4.21
CA CYS A 55 3.43 4.34 3.93
C CYS A 55 2.71 4.74 5.22
N ASP A 56 2.65 3.86 6.22
CA ASP A 56 2.02 4.13 7.52
C ASP A 56 2.68 5.33 8.23
N GLN A 57 4.02 5.41 8.16
CA GLN A 57 4.77 6.56 8.69
C GLN A 57 4.43 7.87 7.98
N ALA A 58 4.20 7.83 6.67
CA ALA A 58 3.78 9.01 5.92
C ALA A 58 2.36 9.46 6.29
N ASP A 59 1.44 8.50 6.46
CA ASP A 59 0.08 8.78 6.91
C ASP A 59 0.07 9.37 8.33
N GLU A 60 0.88 8.82 9.24
CA GLU A 60 1.05 9.38 10.59
C GLU A 60 1.57 10.82 10.53
N PHE A 61 2.59 11.10 9.70
CA PHE A 61 3.11 12.45 9.55
C PHE A 61 2.05 13.43 9.03
N VAL A 62 1.25 13.02 8.05
CA VAL A 62 0.15 13.82 7.51
C VAL A 62 -0.90 14.07 8.60
N ASN A 63 -1.31 13.04 9.33
CA ASN A 63 -2.29 13.15 10.40
C ASN A 63 -1.79 14.04 11.55
N HIS A 64 -0.53 13.89 11.96
CA HIS A 64 0.09 14.76 12.95
C HIS A 64 0.20 16.21 12.46
N THR A 65 0.53 16.43 11.19
CA THR A 65 0.57 17.78 10.60
C THR A 65 -0.83 18.40 10.55
N LYS A 66 -1.86 17.63 10.17
CA LYS A 66 -3.26 18.05 10.22
C LYS A 66 -3.67 18.47 11.64
N GLN A 67 -3.39 17.64 12.65
CA GLN A 67 -3.70 17.95 14.05
C GLN A 67 -2.98 19.20 14.55
N ARG A 68 -1.71 19.40 14.18
CA ARG A 68 -0.94 20.60 14.53
C ARG A 68 -1.54 21.86 13.91
N ILE A 69 -1.94 21.81 12.64
CA ILE A 69 -2.60 22.93 11.97
C ILE A 69 -3.95 23.19 12.63
N ALA A 70 -4.78 22.16 12.83
CA ALA A 70 -6.08 22.29 13.46
C ALA A 70 -5.98 22.90 14.88
N LEU A 71 -5.01 22.46 15.69
CA LEU A 71 -4.78 23.02 17.02
C LEU A 71 -4.30 24.48 16.94
N LYS A 72 -3.37 24.79 16.04
CA LYS A 72 -2.89 26.17 15.85
C LYS A 72 -4.01 27.10 15.40
N CYS A 73 -4.87 26.66 14.48
CA CYS A 73 -6.01 27.43 13.99
C CYS A 73 -7.13 27.54 15.04
N ALA A 74 -7.42 26.48 15.81
CA ALA A 74 -8.39 26.55 16.91
C ALA A 74 -7.92 27.50 18.03
N VAL A 75 -6.62 27.53 18.31
CA VAL A 75 -6.02 28.50 19.24
C VAL A 75 -6.10 29.91 18.67
N ASP A 76 -5.89 30.11 17.36
CA ASP A 76 -6.04 31.42 16.72
C ASP A 76 -7.50 31.92 16.75
N GLU A 77 -8.50 31.05 16.53
CA GLU A 77 -9.92 31.42 16.63
C GLU A 77 -10.31 31.76 18.08
N ALA A 78 -9.94 30.93 19.05
CA ALA A 78 -10.23 31.21 20.46
C ALA A 78 -9.44 32.42 21.00
N THR A 79 -8.27 32.73 20.42
CA THR A 79 -7.47 33.91 20.76
C THR A 79 -8.01 35.15 20.07
N TYR A 80 -8.46 35.03 18.82
CA TYR A 80 -9.21 36.06 18.12
C TYR A 80 -10.48 36.42 18.90
N GLU A 81 -11.31 35.44 19.24
CA GLU A 81 -12.51 35.61 20.06
C GLU A 81 -12.20 36.22 21.45
N ARG A 82 -11.14 35.78 22.13
CA ARG A 82 -10.71 36.40 23.39
C ARG A 82 -10.30 37.86 23.21
N THR A 83 -9.57 38.16 22.14
CA THR A 83 -9.10 39.53 21.84
C THR A 83 -10.26 40.43 21.41
N VAL A 84 -11.21 39.91 20.64
CA VAL A 84 -12.47 40.57 20.24
C VAL A 84 -13.31 40.86 21.48
N HIS A 85 -13.47 39.90 22.39
CA HIS A 85 -14.22 40.08 23.63
C HIS A 85 -13.54 41.03 24.62
N GLU A 86 -12.21 41.08 24.66
CA GLU A 86 -11.47 41.96 25.58
C GLU A 86 -11.30 43.40 25.03
N PHE A 87 -11.28 43.59 23.71
CA PHE A 87 -11.06 44.89 23.06
C PHE A 87 -12.30 45.53 22.43
N LEU A 88 -13.42 44.81 22.21
CA LEU A 88 -14.66 45.34 21.61
C LEU A 88 -15.85 45.42 22.59
N VAL A 89 -15.60 45.59 23.89
CA VAL A 89 -16.66 46.10 24.79
C VAL A 89 -16.79 47.62 24.61
N ASP A 90 -17.35 48.04 23.49
CA ASP A 90 -18.31 49.16 23.48
C ASP A 90 -19.23 49.10 22.24
N GLY A 91 -20.35 48.38 22.38
CA GLY A 91 -21.60 48.60 21.64
C GLY A 91 -21.66 48.24 20.15
N GLY A 92 -22.25 47.06 19.83
CA GLY A 92 -22.85 46.79 18.51
C GLY A 92 -22.72 45.32 18.07
N GLY A 93 -23.84 44.60 17.99
CA GLY A 93 -23.87 43.15 17.78
C GLY A 93 -23.59 42.65 16.36
N PHE A 94 -23.47 41.32 16.24
CA PHE A 94 -23.66 40.58 15.00
C PHE A 94 -24.08 39.15 15.34
N GLU A 95 -25.35 38.81 15.09
CA GLU A 95 -25.80 37.42 15.07
C GLU A 95 -25.24 36.75 13.81
N SER A 96 -24.63 35.57 13.93
CA SER A 96 -24.37 34.71 12.78
C SER A 96 -24.83 33.30 13.09
N GLY A 97 -26.00 32.96 12.54
CA GLY A 97 -26.38 31.56 12.31
C GLY A 97 -25.61 30.97 11.12
N GLY A 98 -25.53 29.63 11.08
CA GLY A 98 -24.94 28.91 9.96
C GLY A 98 -24.67 27.42 10.24
N ASP A 99 -25.70 26.61 9.95
CA ASP A 99 -25.79 25.17 9.64
C ASP A 99 -24.69 24.14 9.97
N LEU A 100 -25.19 23.04 10.54
CA LEU A 100 -24.58 21.72 10.63
C LEU A 100 -24.48 21.08 9.23
N ILE A 101 -23.29 20.62 8.85
CA ILE A 101 -23.09 19.74 7.69
C ILE A 101 -23.03 18.28 8.12
N ASP A 102 -23.79 17.50 7.37
CA ASP A 102 -24.17 16.09 7.47
C ASP A 102 -22.96 15.13 7.34
N GLU A 103 -22.73 14.28 8.33
CA GLU A 103 -21.78 13.16 8.25
C GLU A 103 -22.49 11.94 7.67
N ASN A 104 -22.43 11.78 6.35
CA ASN A 104 -22.71 10.48 5.74
C ASN A 104 -21.98 10.35 4.40
N LEU A 105 -20.96 9.48 4.35
CA LEU A 105 -20.45 8.79 3.14
C LEU A 105 -19.20 7.95 3.50
N ASN A 106 -19.41 6.63 3.64
CA ASN A 106 -18.58 5.52 3.16
C ASN A 106 -18.48 4.34 4.14
N GLU A 107 -19.55 3.56 4.24
CA GLU A 107 -19.45 2.10 4.25
C GLU A 107 -19.70 1.61 2.80
N ASP A 108 -19.20 0.43 2.44
CA ASP A 108 -19.36 -0.27 1.14
C ASP A 108 -18.26 -0.18 0.08
N ILE A 109 -17.02 -0.61 0.40
CA ILE A 109 -16.16 -1.27 -0.62
C ILE A 109 -15.40 -2.45 0.01
N MET A 110 -16.08 -3.59 0.19
CA MET A 110 -15.48 -4.94 0.17
C MET A 110 -16.57 -5.95 -0.22
N HIS A 111 -17.10 -5.81 -1.44
CA HIS A 111 -17.91 -6.86 -2.07
C HIS A 111 -16.99 -7.93 -2.66
N GLU A 112 -17.16 -9.15 -2.16
CA GLU A 112 -17.17 -10.43 -2.91
C GLU A 112 -16.04 -10.69 -3.90
N VAL A 113 -15.12 -11.57 -3.49
CA VAL A 113 -14.55 -12.58 -4.40
C VAL A 113 -15.09 -13.92 -3.94
N GLN A 114 -16.17 -14.36 -4.59
CA GLN A 114 -16.55 -15.77 -4.67
C GLN A 114 -15.54 -16.47 -5.59
N GLU A 115 -14.88 -17.52 -5.11
CA GLU A 115 -14.38 -18.58 -5.99
C GLU A 115 -15.03 -19.88 -5.56
N ASP A 116 -16.07 -20.26 -6.32
CA ASP A 116 -16.72 -21.56 -6.27
C ASP A 116 -15.80 -22.65 -6.84
N ASP A 117 -15.71 -23.76 -6.11
CA ASP A 117 -15.19 -25.05 -6.56
C ASP A 117 -15.96 -25.57 -7.80
N VAL A 118 -15.25 -25.95 -8.87
CA VAL A 118 -15.74 -26.93 -9.86
C VAL A 118 -14.63 -27.91 -10.27
N GLU A 119 -14.64 -29.05 -9.61
CA GLU A 119 -14.69 -30.41 -10.17
C GLU A 119 -13.85 -30.79 -11.42
N LYS A 120 -12.81 -31.59 -11.16
CA LYS A 120 -12.57 -32.95 -11.72
C LYS A 120 -13.00 -33.22 -13.17
N SER A 121 -12.02 -33.39 -14.07
CA SER A 121 -12.14 -34.35 -15.18
C SER A 121 -10.88 -35.18 -15.34
N LYS A 122 -11.06 -36.49 -15.16
CA LYS A 122 -10.11 -37.56 -15.37
C LYS A 122 -10.20 -37.97 -16.84
N VAL A 123 -9.09 -37.93 -17.58
CA VAL A 123 -8.94 -38.69 -18.82
C VAL A 123 -7.55 -39.31 -18.78
N ASP A 124 -7.54 -40.60 -18.49
CA ASP A 124 -6.44 -41.51 -18.79
C ASP A 124 -6.41 -41.71 -20.31
N ASP A 125 -5.24 -41.63 -20.95
CA ASP A 125 -4.89 -42.46 -22.11
C ASP A 125 -3.38 -42.38 -22.41
N ASP A 126 -2.73 -43.48 -22.01
CA ASP A 126 -1.53 -44.16 -22.50
C ASP A 126 -0.81 -43.70 -23.80
N LYS A 127 0.53 -43.80 -23.72
CA LYS A 127 1.47 -44.43 -24.69
C LYS A 127 2.32 -43.55 -25.64
N SER A 128 3.64 -43.83 -25.55
CA SER A 128 4.71 -43.61 -26.56
C SER A 128 5.10 -42.15 -26.81
N ILE A 129 6.34 -41.71 -26.64
CA ILE A 129 7.52 -42.03 -27.47
C ILE A 129 8.77 -41.73 -26.60
N GLN A 130 9.44 -42.77 -26.10
CA GLN A 130 10.83 -43.15 -26.43
C GLN A 130 11.67 -42.14 -27.23
N GLU A 131 12.74 -41.67 -26.61
CA GLU A 131 14.10 -41.75 -27.18
C GLU A 131 14.41 -40.93 -28.44
N ILE A 132 14.98 -39.74 -28.25
CA ILE A 132 16.15 -39.22 -28.99
C ILE A 132 16.87 -38.32 -27.97
N GLY A 133 18.07 -38.60 -27.47
CA GLY A 133 19.27 -39.01 -28.20
C GLY A 133 20.25 -37.84 -28.15
N ASP A 134 21.41 -38.10 -27.57
CA ASP A 134 22.51 -37.20 -27.23
C ASP A 134 22.97 -36.22 -28.33
N LEU A 135 23.83 -35.30 -27.89
CA LEU A 135 24.88 -34.54 -28.61
C LEU A 135 24.63 -33.03 -28.76
N CYS A 136 25.11 -32.29 -27.75
CA CYS A 136 25.83 -31.05 -28.04
C CYS A 136 26.96 -30.84 -27.03
N ALA A 137 28.05 -31.61 -27.22
CA ALA A 137 29.37 -31.27 -26.73
C ALA A 137 30.11 -30.41 -27.79
N PRO A 138 31.01 -29.52 -27.36
CA PRO A 138 31.56 -28.44 -28.20
C PRO A 138 32.67 -28.95 -29.13
N LYS A 139 32.77 -28.37 -30.33
CA LYS A 139 33.92 -28.55 -31.22
C LYS A 139 34.75 -27.26 -31.27
N VAL A 140 35.97 -27.41 -30.74
CA VAL A 140 37.28 -26.80 -31.09
C VAL A 140 37.34 -25.29 -31.25
#